data_AF-A0A1V4RN87-F1
#
_entry.id   AF-A0A1V4RN87-F1
#
_cell.length_a   1.000
_cell.length_b   1.000
_cell.length_c   1.000
_cell.angle_alpha   90.00
_cell.angle_beta   90.00
_cell.angle_gamma   90.00
#
_symmetry.space_group_name_H-M   'P 1'
#
loop_
_entity.id
_entity.type
_entity.pdbx_description
1 polymer ?
#
loop_
_entity_poly.entity_id
_entity_poly.type
_entity_poly.pdbx_seq_one_letter_code
_entity_poly.pdbx_strand_id
1 'polypeptide(L)'
;MRIYKAVVELVGNRLILLLVIPLIRKGGQIFMISPDIRETIIECAREFDVKAVWIFGSSLEDDSVARDIDLAVEGVPPELFFKFYARLFMALPKPVDLVDLSQDIPIASIIRAKGVNIYER
;
A
#
# COMPACT_ATOMS: atom_id res chain seq x y z
N MET A 1 -10.12 17.24 -20.01
CA MET A 1 -9.93 18.56 -19.38
C MET A 1 -9.28 18.34 -18.01
N ARG A 2 -7.97 18.62 -17.86
CA ARG A 2 -7.27 18.49 -16.57
C ARG A 2 -7.63 19.70 -15.72
N ILE A 3 -8.37 19.48 -14.63
CA ILE A 3 -8.69 20.55 -13.68
C ILE A 3 -7.58 20.53 -12.63
N TYR A 4 -6.71 21.52 -12.68
CA TYR A 4 -5.67 21.75 -11.69
C TYR A 4 -6.26 22.66 -10.61
N LYS A 5 -6.26 22.23 -9.34
CA LYS A 5 -6.55 23.12 -8.21
C LYS A 5 -5.23 23.38 -7.49
N ALA A 6 -4.76 24.61 -7.54
CA ALA A 6 -3.58 25.02 -6.79
C ALA A 6 -3.94 25.07 -5.29
N VAL A 7 -3.13 24.42 -4.46
CA VAL A 7 -3.16 24.58 -3.00
C VAL A 7 -2.05 25.56 -2.66
N VAL A 8 -2.44 26.67 -2.03
CA VAL A 8 -1.51 27.70 -1.55
C VAL A 8 -1.53 27.62 -0.04
N GLU A 9 -0.35 27.42 0.55
CA GLU A 9 -0.19 27.42 2.00
C GLU A 9 0.68 28.62 2.43
N LEU A 10 0.32 29.22 3.57
CA LEU A 10 1.07 30.31 4.19
C LEU A 10 1.97 29.71 5.27
N VAL A 11 3.27 29.72 5.03
CA VAL A 11 4.28 29.38 6.05
C VAL A 11 4.98 30.68 6.46
N GLY A 12 4.54 31.24 7.59
CA GLY A 12 4.94 32.59 8.01
C GLY A 12 4.39 33.69 7.08
N ASN A 13 5.19 34.73 6.79
CA ASN A 13 4.80 35.85 5.92
C ASN A 13 5.07 35.61 4.42
N ARG A 14 5.30 34.35 3.99
CA ARG A 14 5.57 34.02 2.59
C ARG A 14 4.52 33.04 2.06
N LEU A 15 3.91 33.40 0.92
CA LEU A 15 3.09 32.48 0.14
C LEU A 15 4.00 31.45 -0.53
N ILE A 16 3.75 30.16 -0.32
CA ILE A 16 4.44 29.09 -1.06
C ILE A 16 3.42 28.45 -2.01
N LEU A 17 3.74 28.47 -3.31
CA LEU A 17 2.95 27.82 -4.35
C LEU A 17 3.50 26.40 -4.55
N LEU A 18 2.79 25.37 -4.07
CA LEU A 18 3.15 23.99 -4.39
C LEU A 18 2.69 23.66 -5.81
N LEU A 19 3.63 23.19 -6.65
CA LEU A 19 3.35 22.74 -8.01
C LEU A 19 2.35 21.58 -8.02
N VAL A 20 1.37 21.70 -8.90
CA VAL A 20 0.16 20.88 -8.95
C VAL A 20 0.47 19.47 -9.46
N ILE A 21 0.33 18.47 -8.59
CA ILE A 21 0.35 17.05 -8.99
C ILE A 21 -0.93 16.75 -9.79
N PRO A 22 -0.87 16.04 -10.94
CA PRO A 22 -2.06 15.75 -11.74
C PRO A 22 -3.10 14.92 -10.96
N LEU A 23 -4.25 15.53 -10.68
CA LEU A 23 -5.39 14.84 -10.08
C LEU A 23 -6.08 13.95 -11.14
N ILE A 24 -5.51 12.78 -11.44
CA ILE A 24 -6.23 11.73 -12.19
C ILE A 24 -7.16 11.03 -11.20
N ARG A 25 -8.37 11.59 -11.03
CA ARG A 25 -9.47 10.94 -10.32
C ARG A 25 -10.33 10.15 -11.31
N LYS A 26 -10.18 8.83 -11.29
CA LYS A 26 -11.29 7.89 -11.56
C LYS A 26 -11.57 7.14 -10.25
N GLY A 27 -12.69 7.45 -9.60
CA GLY A 27 -13.22 6.68 -8.45
C GLY A 27 -12.31 6.56 -7.22
N GLY A 28 -11.47 7.56 -6.95
CA GLY A 28 -10.34 7.45 -6.02
C GLY A 28 -10.72 7.38 -4.54
N GLN A 29 -10.61 6.17 -3.98
CA GLN A 29 -10.29 5.98 -2.57
C GLN A 29 -8.98 6.71 -2.25
N ILE A 30 -8.97 7.53 -1.21
CA ILE A 30 -7.75 8.16 -0.70
C ILE A 30 -7.03 7.08 0.09
N PHE A 31 -5.83 6.71 -0.35
CA PHE A 31 -5.02 5.70 0.30
C PHE A 31 -4.69 6.11 1.74
N MET A 32 -5.20 5.36 2.72
CA MET A 32 -4.99 5.57 4.16
C MET A 32 -3.91 4.59 4.67
N ILE A 33 -2.77 4.54 4.00
CA ILE A 33 -1.53 4.04 4.58
C ILE A 33 -0.46 5.12 4.43
N SER A 34 0.36 5.34 5.46
CA SER A 34 1.38 6.38 5.37
C SER A 34 2.34 6.11 4.19
N PRO A 35 2.81 7.16 3.48
CA PRO A 35 3.75 6.98 2.38
C PRO A 35 5.02 6.20 2.78
N ASP A 36 5.50 6.39 3.99
CA ASP A 36 6.69 5.73 4.52
C ASP A 36 6.46 4.22 4.73
N ILE A 37 5.29 3.84 5.24
CA ILE A 37 4.90 2.43 5.38
C ILE A 37 4.80 1.79 3.98
N ARG A 38 4.15 2.48 3.04
CA ARG A 38 4.02 1.97 1.67
C ARG A 38 5.38 1.74 1.02
N GLU A 39 6.31 2.67 1.14
CA GLU A 39 7.66 2.50 0.58
C GLU A 39 8.38 1.32 1.25
N THR A 40 8.28 1.20 2.58
CA THR A 40 8.87 0.08 3.32
C THR A 40 8.36 -1.28 2.82
N ILE A 41 7.06 -1.40 2.53
CA ILE A 41 6.47 -2.63 1.96
C ILE A 41 7.04 -2.92 0.57
N ILE A 42 7.14 -1.88 -0.28
CA ILE A 42 7.68 -2.00 -1.64
C ILE A 42 9.16 -2.42 -1.62
N GLU A 43 9.96 -1.86 -0.72
CA GLU A 43 11.37 -2.23 -0.53
C GLU A 43 11.50 -3.70 -0.11
N CYS A 44 10.70 -4.16 0.86
CA CYS A 44 10.66 -5.57 1.26
C CYS A 44 10.25 -6.46 0.08
N ALA A 45 9.26 -6.05 -0.71
CA ALA A 45 8.80 -6.82 -1.87
C ALA A 45 9.90 -6.98 -2.94
N ARG A 46 10.68 -5.91 -3.19
CA ARG A 46 11.85 -5.96 -4.08
C ARG A 46 12.96 -6.87 -3.54
N GLU A 47 13.25 -6.81 -2.24
CA GLU A 47 14.29 -7.62 -1.59
C GLU A 47 14.04 -9.14 -1.75
N PHE A 48 12.77 -9.55 -1.80
CA PHE A 48 12.34 -10.95 -1.87
C PHE A 48 11.86 -11.38 -3.28
N ASP A 49 12.04 -10.55 -4.30
CA ASP A 49 11.55 -10.78 -5.68
C ASP A 49 10.06 -11.14 -5.76
N VAL A 50 9.25 -10.50 -4.92
CA VAL A 50 7.79 -10.71 -4.90
C VAL A 50 7.20 -10.25 -6.21
N LYS A 51 6.23 -10.99 -6.78
CA LYS A 51 5.63 -10.62 -8.07
C LYS A 51 4.71 -9.42 -7.93
N ALA A 52 3.83 -9.43 -6.91
CA ALA A 52 2.87 -8.37 -6.68
C ALA A 52 2.41 -8.30 -5.22
N VAL A 53 1.99 -7.11 -4.78
CA VAL A 53 1.48 -6.84 -3.43
C VAL A 53 0.20 -6.02 -3.49
N TRP A 54 -0.80 -6.41 -2.70
CA TRP A 54 -2.06 -5.69 -2.51
C TRP A 54 -2.24 -5.31 -1.05
N ILE A 55 -2.82 -4.14 -0.82
CA ILE A 55 -3.48 -3.79 0.44
C ILE A 55 -4.95 -4.15 0.32
N PHE A 56 -5.52 -4.78 1.34
CA PHE A 56 -6.94 -5.10 1.38
C PHE A 56 -7.52 -4.86 2.79
N GLY A 57 -8.73 -5.35 3.04
CA GLY A 57 -9.28 -5.41 4.39
C GLY A 57 -9.47 -4.03 5.04
N SER A 58 -9.25 -4.00 6.35
CA SER A 58 -9.40 -2.81 7.19
C SER A 58 -8.32 -1.76 6.92
N SER A 59 -7.18 -2.17 6.35
CA SER A 59 -6.11 -1.28 5.90
C SER A 59 -6.46 -0.41 4.69
N LEU A 60 -7.65 -0.60 4.11
CA LEU A 60 -8.22 0.34 3.13
C LEU A 60 -8.93 1.53 3.80
N GLU A 61 -9.19 1.46 5.11
CA GLU A 61 -9.75 2.52 5.95
C GLU A 61 -8.64 3.30 6.69
N ASP A 62 -8.99 4.13 7.67
CA ASP A 62 -8.07 5.06 8.33
C ASP A 62 -6.91 4.36 9.03
N ASP A 63 -5.68 4.67 8.60
CA ASP A 63 -4.46 4.15 9.22
C ASP A 63 -4.37 4.51 10.72
N SER A 64 -5.01 5.58 11.18
CA SER A 64 -5.03 5.90 12.61
C SER A 64 -5.90 4.96 13.45
N VAL A 65 -6.78 4.18 12.80
CA VAL A 65 -7.74 3.27 13.44
C VAL A 65 -7.38 1.79 13.21
N ALA A 66 -6.76 1.46 12.08
CA ALA A 66 -6.37 0.09 11.73
C ALA A 66 -5.35 -0.48 12.73
N ARG A 67 -5.65 -1.66 13.30
CA ARG A 67 -4.79 -2.33 14.31
C ARG A 67 -3.60 -3.06 13.69
N ASP A 68 -3.79 -3.56 12.48
CA ASP A 68 -2.90 -4.39 11.70
C ASP A 68 -2.91 -3.93 10.24
N ILE A 69 -1.90 -4.38 9.49
CA ILE A 69 -1.74 -4.10 8.07
C ILE A 69 -2.08 -5.37 7.29
N ASP A 70 -3.21 -5.33 6.58
CA ASP A 70 -3.75 -6.40 5.75
C ASP A 70 -3.04 -6.42 4.38
N LEU A 71 -2.13 -7.38 4.16
CA LEU A 71 -1.34 -7.50 2.94
C LEU A 71 -1.56 -8.83 2.25
N ALA A 72 -1.72 -8.80 0.93
CA ALA A 72 -1.74 -10.00 0.11
C ALA A 72 -0.59 -9.96 -0.89
N VAL A 73 0.01 -11.12 -1.16
CA VAL A 73 1.17 -11.24 -2.04
C VAL A 73 1.01 -12.37 -3.04
N GLU A 74 1.68 -12.24 -4.17
CA GLU A 74 1.77 -13.29 -5.18
C GLU A 74 3.24 -13.49 -5.57
N GLY A 75 3.63 -14.73 -5.86
CA GLY A 75 4.95 -15.06 -6.40
C GLY A 75 6.09 -15.06 -5.38
N VAL A 76 5.81 -15.13 -4.08
CA VAL A 76 6.84 -15.39 -3.07
C VAL A 76 7.18 -16.89 -3.11
N PRO A 77 8.44 -17.29 -3.25
CA PRO A 77 8.81 -18.71 -3.13
C PRO A 77 8.37 -19.27 -1.77
N PRO A 78 7.73 -20.46 -1.70
CA PRO A 78 7.21 -21.01 -0.45
C PRO A 78 8.23 -21.08 0.70
N GLU A 79 9.49 -21.38 0.38
CA GLU A 79 10.61 -21.44 1.32
C GLU A 79 11.05 -20.08 1.88
N LEU A 80 10.64 -18.99 1.23
CA LEU A 80 10.92 -17.61 1.65
C LEU A 80 9.72 -16.94 2.31
N PHE A 81 8.51 -17.50 2.21
CA PHE A 81 7.28 -16.87 2.69
C PHE A 81 7.37 -16.39 4.15
N PHE A 82 7.82 -17.25 5.06
CA PHE A 82 7.97 -16.86 6.47
C PHE A 82 9.12 -15.88 6.73
N LYS A 83 10.17 -15.89 5.90
CA LYS A 83 11.26 -14.89 6.00
C LYS A 83 10.77 -13.53 5.54
N PHE A 84 10.00 -13.49 4.46
CA PHE A 84 9.35 -12.28 3.97
C PHE A 84 8.36 -11.73 5.01
N TYR A 85 7.52 -12.59 5.60
CA TYR A 85 6.64 -12.21 6.70
C TYR A 85 7.41 -11.61 7.89
N ALA A 86 8.48 -12.28 8.35
CA ALA A 86 9.30 -11.80 9.45
C ALA A 86 9.96 -10.45 9.13
N ARG A 87 10.42 -10.27 7.88
CA ARG A 87 10.99 -8.99 7.42
C ARG A 87 9.98 -7.85 7.51
N LEU A 88 8.75 -8.07 7.07
CA LEU A 88 7.66 -7.10 7.17
C LEU A 88 7.32 -6.80 8.64
N PHE A 89 7.17 -7.84 9.46
CA PHE A 89 6.87 -7.74 10.88
C PHE A 89 7.90 -6.87 11.64
N MET A 90 9.19 -7.00 11.29
CA MET A 90 10.26 -6.23 11.92
C MET A 90 10.37 -4.79 11.40
N ALA A 91 9.89 -4.52 10.18
CA ALA A 91 10.04 -3.23 9.52
C ALA A 91 8.88 -2.27 9.79
N LEU A 92 7.71 -2.83 10.05
CA LEU A 92 6.46 -2.08 10.09
C LEU A 92 6.05 -1.76 11.53
N PRO A 93 5.38 -0.62 11.76
CA PRO A 93 5.00 -0.18 13.10
C PRO A 93 3.82 -0.97 13.69
N LYS A 94 3.17 -1.81 12.89
CA LYS A 94 2.00 -2.60 13.26
C LYS A 94 2.17 -4.06 12.80
N PRO A 95 1.48 -5.02 13.45
CA PRO A 95 1.40 -6.39 12.95
C PRO A 95 0.88 -6.44 11.52
N VAL A 96 1.33 -7.45 10.77
CA VAL A 96 0.86 -7.71 9.40
C VAL A 96 0.02 -8.97 9.40
N ASP A 97 -1.15 -8.90 8.76
CA ASP A 97 -1.87 -10.10 8.31
C ASP A 97 -1.50 -10.36 6.84
N LEU A 98 -0.80 -11.46 6.58
CA LEU A 98 -0.21 -11.75 5.27
C LEU A 98 -0.89 -12.94 4.60
N VAL A 99 -1.46 -12.71 3.42
CA VAL A 99 -2.15 -13.71 2.62
C VAL A 99 -1.36 -14.04 1.35
N ASP A 100 -1.08 -15.33 1.11
CA ASP A 100 -0.49 -15.81 -0.15
C ASP A 100 -1.58 -16.10 -1.19
N LEU A 101 -1.65 -15.27 -2.22
CA LEU A 101 -2.60 -15.43 -3.33
C LEU A 101 -2.17 -16.46 -4.37
N SER A 102 -0.98 -17.05 -4.21
CA SER A 102 -0.51 -18.17 -5.02
C SER A 102 -1.23 -19.48 -4.64
N GLN A 103 -1.87 -19.50 -3.47
CA GLN A 103 -2.74 -20.59 -3.02
C GLN A 103 -4.17 -20.39 -3.51
N ASP A 104 -4.86 -21.49 -3.81
CA ASP A 104 -6.28 -21.47 -4.17
C ASP A 104 -7.14 -21.32 -2.90
N ILE A 105 -7.37 -20.07 -2.50
CA ILE A 105 -8.16 -19.70 -1.32
C ILE A 105 -9.41 -18.89 -1.72
N PRO A 106 -10.56 -19.08 -1.06
CA PRO A 106 -11.83 -18.45 -1.45
C PRO A 106 -11.78 -16.92 -1.57
N ILE A 107 -10.96 -16.25 -0.74
CA ILE A 107 -10.87 -14.79 -0.68
C ILE A 107 -10.01 -14.18 -1.81
N ALA A 108 -9.21 -14.99 -2.51
CA ALA A 108 -8.21 -14.47 -3.45
C ALA A 108 -8.82 -13.68 -4.62
N SER A 109 -9.99 -14.08 -5.10
CA SER A 109 -10.72 -13.37 -6.16
C SER A 109 -11.22 -11.99 -5.69
N ILE A 110 -11.68 -11.91 -4.43
CA ILE A 110 -12.16 -10.67 -3.82
C ILE A 110 -11.00 -9.69 -3.61
N ILE A 111 -9.86 -10.16 -3.12
CA ILE A 111 -8.66 -9.33 -2.92
C ILE A 111 -8.17 -8.78 -4.25
N ARG A 112 -8.06 -9.59 -5.31
CA ARG A 112 -7.63 -9.09 -6.62
C ARG A 112 -8.60 -8.06 -7.22
N ALA A 113 -9.91 -8.19 -6.94
CA ALA A 113 -10.93 -7.30 -7.49
C ALA A 113 -11.12 -6.00 -6.70
N LYS A 114 -10.95 -6.03 -5.36
CA LYS A 114 -11.27 -4.90 -4.46
C LYS A 114 -10.07 -4.34 -3.72
N GLY A 115 -9.03 -5.14 -3.51
CA GLY A 115 -7.78 -4.68 -2.93
C GLY A 115 -7.07 -3.74 -3.89
N VAL A 116 -6.14 -2.96 -3.36
CA VAL A 116 -5.36 -2.04 -4.16
C VAL A 116 -3.95 -2.54 -4.32
N ASN A 117 -3.57 -2.81 -5.56
CA ASN A 117 -2.22 -3.17 -5.92
C ASN A 117 -1.29 -1.97 -5.69
N ILE A 118 -0.26 -2.18 -4.86
CA ILE A 118 0.73 -1.15 -4.51
C ILE A 118 2.10 -1.41 -5.13
N TYR A 119 2.33 -2.63 -5.63
CA TYR A 119 3.58 -3.09 -6.21
C TYR A 119 3.33 -4.23 -7.20
N GLU A 120 4.05 -4.17 -8.32
CA GLU A 120 4.17 -5.23 -9.31
C GLU A 120 5.55 -5.09 -9.97
N ARG A 121 6.26 -6.21 -10.19
CA ARG A 121 7.61 -6.23 -10.77
C ARG A 121 7.61 -6.34 -12.30
#